data_AF-A7T0Q4-F1
#
_entry.id   AF-A7T0Q4-F1
#
_cell.length_a   1.000
_cell.length_b   1.000
_cell.length_c   1.000
_cell.angle_alpha   90.00
_cell.angle_beta   90.00
_cell.angle_gamma   90.00
#
_symmetry.space_group_name_H-M   'P 1'
#
loop_
_entity.id
_entity.type
_entity.pdbx_description
1 polymer ?
#
loop_
_entity_poly.entity_id
_entity_poly.type
_entity_poly.pdbx_seq_one_letter_code
_entity_poly.pdbx_strand_id
1 'polypeptide(L)' 'GDLAKKKIYPTLWFLFKDGLVPKSTYFVGYARSALTVADLRNQAEPFMKV' A
#
# COMPACT_ATOMS: atom_id res chain seq x y z
N GLY A 1 -6.21 -3.00 -8.11
CA GLY A 1 -5.77 -3.39 -9.47
C GLY A 1 -4.35 -3.91 -9.44
N ASP A 2 -3.91 -4.61 -10.49
CA ASP A 2 -2.65 -5.35 -10.50
C ASP A 2 -1.40 -4.48 -10.32
N LEU A 3 -1.36 -3.29 -10.91
CA LEU A 3 -0.26 -2.34 -10.72
C LEU A 3 -0.20 -1.83 -9.29
N ALA A 4 -1.35 -1.51 -8.70
CA ALA A 4 -1.43 -0.99 -7.34
C ALA A 4 -0.88 -1.98 -6.31
N LYS A 5 -1.30 -3.25 -6.39
CA LYS A 5 -0.88 -4.30 -5.44
C LYS A 5 0.60 -4.69 -5.60
N LYS A 6 1.10 -4.77 -6.84
CA LYS A 6 2.46 -5.26 -7.14
C LYS A 6 3.55 -4.19 -7.04
N LYS A 7 3.21 -2.91 -7.18
CA LYS A 7 4.18 -1.81 -7.28
C LYS A 7 3.87 -0.61 -6.39
N ILE A 8 2.65 -0.07 -6.42
CA ILE A 8 2.35 1.20 -5.74
C ILE A 8 2.36 1.04 -4.21
N TYR A 9 1.60 0.10 -3.66
CA TYR A 9 1.56 -0.10 -2.20
C TYR A 9 2.92 -0.50 -1.60
N PRO A 10 3.70 -1.42 -2.22
CA PRO A 10 5.05 -1.70 -1.74
C PRO A 10 5.99 -0.49 -1.74
N THR A 11 5.97 0.33 -2.80
CA THR A 11 6.82 1.54 -2.86
C THR A 11 6.41 2.57 -1.82
N LEU A 12 5.11 2.81 -1.64
CA LEU A 12 4.61 3.73 -0.61
C LEU A 12 4.99 3.27 0.80
N TRP A 13 4.96 1.96 1.06
CA TRP A 13 5.41 1.38 2.31
C TRP A 13 6.91 1.64 2.55
N PHE A 14 7.77 1.46 1.54
CA PHE A 14 9.20 1.76 1.68
C PHE A 14 9.47 3.23 1.94
N LEU A 15 8.81 4.14 1.22
CA LEU A 15 8.94 5.59 1.46
C LEU A 15 8.51 5.97 2.88
N PHE A 16 7.45 5.33 3.38
CA PHE A 16 6.97 5.53 4.75
C PHE A 16 7.93 4.97 5.80
N LYS A 17 8.45 3.76 5.57
CA LYS A 17 9.43 3.09 6.45
C LYS A 17 10.73 3.89 6.56
N ASP A 18 11.20 4.47 5.46
CA ASP A 18 12.44 5.23 5.40
C ASP A 18 12.28 6.68 5.91
N GLY A 19 11.06 7.09 6.30
CA GLY A 19 10.79 8.44 6.81
C GLY A 19 10.91 9.54 5.75
N LEU A 20 10.82 9.18 4.47
CA LEU A 20 10.91 10.11 3.34
C LEU A 20 9.60 10.85 3.06
N VAL A 21 8.54 10.53 3.81
CA VAL A 21 7.25 11.22 3.80
C VAL A 21 7.00 11.93 5.13
N PRO A 22 6.30 13.07 5.14
CA PRO A 22 5.88 13.74 6.37
C PRO A 22 5.13 12.80 7.33
N LYS A 23 5.32 12.99 8.64
CA LYS A 23 4.71 12.14 9.68
C LYS A 23 3.17 12.15 9.66
N SER A 24 2.56 13.18 9.09
CA SER A 24 1.10 13.36 8.98
C SER A 24 0.55 12.97 7.59
N THR A 25 1.18 12.02 6.89
CA THR A 25 0.71 11.52 5.60
C THR A 25 -0.17 10.30 5.76
N TYR A 26 -1.34 10.33 5.12
CA TYR A 26 -2.29 9.22 5.05
C TYR A 26 -2.49 8.77 3.61
N PHE A 27 -2.51 7.45 3.38
CA PHE A 27 -2.75 6.87 2.07
C PHE A 27 -4.19 6.36 1.99
N VAL A 28 -4.97 6.86 1.03
CA VAL A 28 -6.36 6.45 0.82
C VAL A 28 -6.47 5.75 -0.53
N GLY A 29 -6.81 4.46 -0.51
CA GLY A 29 -7.06 3.67 -1.70
C GLY A 29 -8.54 3.67 -2.07
N TYR A 30 -8.86 3.87 -3.34
CA TYR A 30 -10.23 3.77 -3.87
C TYR A 30 -10.34 2.69 -4.94
N ALA A 31 -11.40 1.90 -4.86
CA ALA A 31 -11.74 0.89 -5.86
C ALA A 31 -13.26 0.72 -5.95
N ARG A 32 -13.73 0.28 -7.12
CA ARG A 32 -15.15 -0.10 -7.31
C ARG A 32 -15.53 -1.36 -6.54
N SER A 33 -14.55 -2.22 -6.25
CA SER A 33 -14.74 -3.46 -5.50
C SER A 33 -14.84 -3.16 -4.01
N ALA A 34 -15.76 -3.84 -3.32
CA ALA A 34 -15.80 -3.84 -1.86
C ALA A 34 -14.56 -4.58 -1.32
N LEU A 35 -13.61 -3.84 -0.77
CA LEU A 35 -12.35 -4.36 -0.22
C LEU A 35 -12.11 -3.70 1.14
N THR A 36 -11.67 -4.49 2.12
CA THR A 36 -11.22 -3.97 3.40
C THR A 36 -9.73 -3.64 3.38
N VAL A 37 -9.27 -2.87 4.37
CA VAL A 37 -7.83 -2.61 4.55
C VAL A 37 -7.05 -3.91 4.82
N ALA A 38 -7.67 -4.87 5.50
CA ALA A 38 -7.07 -6.18 5.75
C ALA A 38 -6.87 -6.97 4.45
N ASP A 39 -7.89 -6.99 3.57
CA ASP A 39 -7.79 -7.65 2.27
C ASP A 39 -6.71 -7.02 1.39
N LEU A 40 -6.63 -5.69 1.40
CA LEU A 40 -5.63 -4.94 0.67
C LEU A 40 -4.21 -5.27 1.15
N ARG A 41 -4.02 -5.34 2.48
CA ARG A 41 -2.75 -5.73 3.09
C ARG A 41 -2.34 -7.14 2.67
N ASN A 42 -3.24 -8.12 2.81
CA ASN A 42 -2.97 -9.52 2.43
C ASN A 42 -2.61 -9.65 0.94
N GLN A 43 -3.18 -8.82 0.07
CA GLN A 43 -2.86 -8.82 -1.36
C GLN A 43 -1.54 -8.14 -1.71
N ALA A 44 -1.09 -7.17 -0.91
CA ALA A 44 0.12 -6.40 -1.17
C ALA A 44 1.35 -6.95 -0.43
N GLU A 45 1.15 -7.61 0.72
CA GLU A 45 2.19 -8.19 1.58
C GLU A 45 3.15 -9.14 0.84
N PRO A 46 2.71 -10.04 -0.05
CA PRO A 46 3.63 -10.90 -0.82
C PRO A 46 4.60 -10.14 -1.74
N PHE A 47 4.26 -8.90 -2.09
CA PHE A 47 5.10 -8.03 -2.94
C PHE A 47 5.91 -7.03 -2.13
N MET A 48 5.62 -6.90 -0.83
CA MET A 48 6.44 -6.16 0.11
C MET A 48 7.57 -7.10 0.55
N LYS A 49 8.81 -6.78 0.19
CA LYS A 49 9.99 -7.46 0.74
C LYS A 49 10.20 -6.96 2.18
N VAL A 50 9.32 -7.37 3.08
CA VAL A 50 9.31 -6.92 4.49
C VAL A 50 10.52 -7.49 5.22
#